data_AF-A0A4S8LAG6-F1
#
_entry.id   AF-A0A4S8LAG6-F1
#
_cell.length_a   1.000
_cell.length_b   1.000
_cell.length_c   1.000
_cell.angle_alpha   90.00
_cell.angle_beta   90.00
_cell.angle_gamma   90.00
#
_symmetry.space_group_name_H-M   'P 1'
#
loop_
_entity.id
_entity.type
_entity.pdbx_description
1 polymer ?
#
loop_
_entity_poly.entity_id
_entity_poly.type
_entity_poly.pdbx_seq_one_letter_code
_entity_poly.pdbx_strand_id
1 'polypeptide(L)'
;MTSDVLCFVWIWLYLLQFCTANQVFSGDEDAMNKPYRPIPAGLISVRNTWILRWTLVPICFALSWCLDVTLAGLSLTVSFILYNELGLHAYFYSKNILNAIGIVSWNVGAAQILHKNNLNPHMRIATFLNIMLIFTTIHVQDFRDEAGDRKLGRITFPVVFPVWSRRITSALLLAWTVELTTMWRLNYLLAISFVVLGSYTAGRILTDKSEAASKVSLRLYMASRNNGDIIA
;
A
#
# COMPACT_ATOMS: atom_id res chain seq x y z
N MET A 1 -14.32 -19.32 16.39
CA MET A 1 -13.77 -18.80 15.12
C MET A 1 -12.26 -19.05 15.14
N THR A 2 -11.66 -19.60 14.08
CA THR A 2 -10.21 -19.89 14.05
C THR A 2 -9.41 -18.58 14.00
N SER A 3 -8.13 -18.62 14.40
CA SER A 3 -7.21 -17.47 14.34
C SER A 3 -7.11 -16.87 12.94
N ASP A 4 -7.19 -17.70 11.90
CA ASP A 4 -7.11 -17.27 10.51
C ASP A 4 -8.32 -16.40 10.12
N VAL A 5 -9.52 -16.81 10.52
CA VAL A 5 -10.75 -16.05 10.24
C VAL A 5 -10.74 -14.74 11.03
N LEU A 6 -10.28 -14.74 12.29
CA LEU A 6 -10.12 -13.52 13.08
C LEU A 6 -9.10 -12.56 12.44
N CYS A 7 -7.98 -13.09 11.96
CA CYS A 7 -6.95 -12.31 11.25
C CYS A 7 -7.51 -11.70 9.97
N PHE A 8 -8.22 -12.50 9.16
CA PHE A 8 -8.87 -12.02 7.94
C PHE A 8 -9.86 -10.89 8.23
N VAL A 9 -10.76 -11.08 9.20
CA VAL A 9 -11.75 -10.06 9.61
C VAL A 9 -11.06 -8.80 10.10
N TRP A 10 -9.99 -8.92 10.90
CA TRP A 10 -9.22 -7.78 11.38
C TRP A 10 -8.57 -6.99 10.25
N ILE A 11 -7.87 -7.67 9.32
CA ILE A 11 -7.26 -7.03 8.14
C ILE A 11 -8.34 -6.33 7.31
N TRP A 12 -9.44 -7.04 7.02
CA TRP A 12 -10.51 -6.54 6.17
C TRP A 12 -11.20 -5.31 6.77
N LEU A 13 -11.47 -5.29 8.07
CA LEU A 13 -12.07 -4.13 8.74
C LEU A 13 -11.15 -2.90 8.72
N TYR A 14 -9.86 -3.08 8.94
CA TYR A 14 -8.89 -1.99 8.82
C TYR A 14 -8.74 -1.51 7.37
N LEU A 15 -8.81 -2.41 6.39
CA LEU A 15 -8.83 -2.04 4.97
C LEU A 15 -10.08 -1.22 4.63
N LEU A 16 -11.25 -1.65 5.12
CA LEU A 16 -12.50 -0.90 4.96
C LEU A 16 -12.41 0.49 5.63
N GLN A 17 -11.80 0.56 6.82
CA GLN A 17 -11.56 1.81 7.51
C GLN A 17 -10.69 2.78 6.68
N PHE A 18 -9.60 2.28 6.08
CA PHE A 18 -8.76 3.08 5.18
C PHE A 18 -9.49 3.51 3.91
N CYS A 19 -10.21 2.59 3.26
CA CYS A 19 -10.94 2.86 2.02
C CYS A 19 -12.04 3.91 2.22
N THR A 20 -12.77 3.84 3.34
CA THR A 20 -13.80 4.82 3.69
C THR A 20 -13.19 6.18 3.97
N ALA A 21 -12.08 6.24 4.71
CA ALA A 21 -11.33 7.49 4.92
C ALA A 21 -10.91 8.12 3.59
N ASN A 22 -10.27 7.34 2.72
CA ASN A 22 -9.76 7.84 1.45
C ASN A 22 -10.88 8.34 0.51
N GLN A 23 -12.02 7.65 0.45
CA GLN A 23 -13.12 8.07 -0.44
C GLN A 23 -13.79 9.37 0.00
N VAL A 24 -13.91 9.60 1.31
CA VAL A 24 -14.55 10.80 1.86
C VAL A 24 -13.85 12.09 1.41
N PHE A 25 -12.51 12.06 1.31
CA PHE A 25 -11.71 13.23 0.92
C PHE A 25 -11.44 13.34 -0.58
N SER A 26 -11.74 12.29 -1.36
CA SER A 26 -11.36 12.20 -2.78
C SER A 26 -12.54 12.30 -3.74
N GLY A 27 -13.73 12.74 -3.28
CA GLY A 27 -14.98 12.66 -4.04
C GLY A 27 -14.91 13.25 -5.45
N ASP A 28 -14.44 14.49 -5.60
CA ASP A 28 -14.36 15.17 -6.89
C ASP A 28 -13.27 14.57 -7.80
N GLU A 29 -12.09 14.25 -7.23
CA GLU A 29 -11.01 13.56 -7.94
C GLU A 29 -11.48 12.20 -8.48
N ASP A 30 -12.19 11.46 -7.63
CA ASP A 30 -12.71 10.14 -7.96
C ASP A 30 -13.85 10.22 -8.98
N ALA A 31 -14.69 11.25 -8.94
CA ALA A 31 -15.72 11.44 -9.96
C ALA A 31 -15.13 11.63 -11.36
N MET A 32 -14.01 12.35 -11.47
CA MET A 32 -13.33 12.55 -12.75
C MET A 32 -12.56 11.31 -13.21
N ASN A 33 -11.80 10.68 -12.31
CA ASN A 33 -10.82 9.65 -12.69
C ASN A 33 -11.34 8.22 -12.52
N LYS A 34 -12.29 8.01 -11.60
CA LYS A 34 -12.74 6.69 -11.12
C LYS A 34 -14.25 6.71 -10.83
N PRO A 35 -15.11 7.03 -11.83
CA PRO A 35 -16.55 7.25 -11.64
C PRO A 35 -17.29 6.02 -11.12
N TYR A 36 -16.69 4.83 -11.23
CA TYR A 36 -17.19 3.58 -10.69
C TYR A 36 -17.05 3.44 -9.16
N ARG A 37 -16.35 4.36 -8.48
CA ARG A 37 -16.20 4.31 -7.02
C ARG A 37 -17.53 4.58 -6.31
N PRO A 38 -17.74 4.05 -5.09
CA PRO A 38 -19.04 4.09 -4.40
C PRO A 38 -19.69 5.47 -4.27
N ILE A 39 -18.94 6.50 -3.90
CA ILE A 39 -19.47 7.87 -3.75
C ILE A 39 -19.83 8.46 -5.14
N PRO A 40 -18.91 8.55 -6.13
CA PRO A 40 -19.26 9.05 -7.46
C PRO A 40 -20.38 8.27 -8.17
N ALA A 41 -20.46 6.95 -7.97
CA ALA A 41 -21.50 6.11 -8.55
C ALA A 41 -22.86 6.22 -7.85
N GLY A 42 -22.96 7.01 -6.77
CA GLY A 42 -24.19 7.20 -6.00
C GLY A 42 -24.62 5.96 -5.19
N LEU A 43 -23.73 4.97 -5.00
CA LEU A 43 -24.01 3.75 -4.22
C LEU A 43 -24.07 4.03 -2.71
N ILE A 44 -23.39 5.09 -2.26
CA ILE A 44 -23.41 5.56 -0.87
C ILE A 44 -23.27 7.09 -0.84
N SER A 45 -24.01 7.75 0.04
CA SER A 45 -23.88 9.21 0.23
C SER A 45 -22.63 9.56 1.02
N VAL A 46 -22.05 10.74 0.75
CA VAL A 46 -20.88 11.26 1.50
C VAL A 46 -21.13 11.27 3.02
N ARG A 47 -22.35 11.65 3.43
CA ARG A 47 -22.78 11.63 4.84
C ARG A 47 -22.70 10.21 5.43
N ASN A 48 -23.21 9.21 4.73
CA ASN A 48 -23.19 7.83 5.21
C ASN A 48 -21.77 7.27 5.23
N THR A 49 -20.90 7.65 4.29
CA THR A 49 -19.49 7.27 4.33
C THR A 49 -18.76 7.89 5.52
N TRP A 50 -19.06 9.14 5.89
CA TRP A 50 -18.54 9.76 7.11
C TRP A 50 -18.97 9.02 8.38
N ILE A 51 -20.26 8.66 8.48
CA ILE A 51 -20.78 7.88 9.60
C ILE A 51 -20.02 6.54 9.66
N LEU A 52 -19.94 5.82 8.54
CA LEU A 52 -19.23 4.54 8.47
C LEU A 52 -17.75 4.67 8.88
N ARG A 53 -17.04 5.67 8.37
CA ARG A 53 -15.63 5.94 8.70
C ARG A 53 -15.42 6.05 10.22
N TRP A 54 -16.25 6.83 10.90
CA TRP A 54 -16.13 7.07 12.33
C TRP A 54 -16.70 5.93 13.19
N THR A 55 -17.70 5.19 12.70
CA THR A 55 -18.18 3.97 13.35
C THR A 55 -17.14 2.84 13.29
N LEU A 56 -16.36 2.76 12.21
CA LEU A 56 -15.32 1.74 12.07
C LEU A 56 -14.16 1.93 13.06
N VAL A 57 -13.85 3.15 13.49
CA VAL A 57 -12.76 3.42 14.45
C VAL A 57 -12.94 2.66 15.77
N PRO A 58 -14.04 2.84 16.53
CA PRO A 58 -14.25 2.10 17.78
C PRO A 58 -14.42 0.59 17.55
N ILE A 59 -15.01 0.16 16.42
CA ILE A 59 -15.12 -1.28 16.09
C ILE A 59 -13.74 -1.91 15.90
N CYS A 60 -12.89 -1.28 15.08
CA CYS A 60 -11.54 -1.77 14.82
C CYS A 60 -10.66 -1.75 16.08
N PHE A 61 -10.82 -0.71 16.91
CA PHE A 61 -10.10 -0.63 18.18
C PHE A 61 -10.56 -1.71 19.17
N ALA A 62 -11.87 -1.91 19.34
CA ALA A 62 -12.42 -2.96 20.20
C ALA A 62 -11.98 -4.36 19.73
N LEU A 63 -12.00 -4.62 18.42
CA LEU A 63 -11.50 -5.88 17.88
C LEU A 63 -10.00 -6.06 18.14
N SER A 64 -9.20 -5.00 17.96
CA SER A 64 -7.75 -5.05 18.24
C SER A 64 -7.46 -5.30 19.72
N TRP A 65 -8.29 -4.76 20.61
CA TRP A 65 -8.24 -5.03 22.05
C TRP A 65 -8.55 -6.49 22.36
N CYS A 66 -9.64 -7.04 21.81
CA CYS A 66 -10.02 -8.44 22.01
C CYS A 66 -9.00 -9.45 21.45
N LEU A 67 -8.16 -9.03 20.51
CA LEU A 67 -7.15 -9.85 19.84
C LEU A 67 -5.72 -9.59 20.36
N ASP A 68 -5.55 -8.78 21.40
CA ASP A 68 -4.24 -8.41 21.97
C ASP A 68 -3.27 -7.77 20.95
N VAL A 69 -3.81 -7.01 19.98
CA VAL A 69 -3.04 -6.29 18.93
C VAL A 69 -3.32 -4.78 18.93
N THR A 70 -3.70 -4.23 20.09
CA THR A 70 -4.09 -2.82 20.28
C THR A 70 -3.08 -1.83 19.73
N LEU A 71 -1.77 -2.08 19.87
CA LEU A 71 -0.74 -1.17 19.39
C LEU A 71 -0.69 -1.10 17.86
N ALA A 72 -0.78 -2.25 17.18
CA ALA A 72 -0.87 -2.32 15.72
C ALA A 72 -2.15 -1.63 15.23
N GLY A 73 -3.27 -1.89 15.90
CA GLY A 73 -4.56 -1.28 15.59
C GLY A 73 -4.58 0.25 15.78
N LEU A 74 -3.95 0.75 16.86
CA LEU A 74 -3.82 2.18 17.12
C LEU A 74 -2.92 2.84 16.07
N SER A 75 -1.78 2.22 15.76
CA SER A 75 -0.84 2.70 14.74
C SER A 75 -1.52 2.84 13.36
N LEU A 76 -2.34 1.86 12.97
CA LEU A 76 -3.13 1.93 11.73
C LEU A 76 -4.13 3.09 11.75
N THR A 77 -4.96 3.19 12.80
CA THR A 77 -5.96 4.26 12.91
C THR A 77 -5.33 5.64 12.86
N VAL A 78 -4.24 5.85 13.62
CA VAL A 78 -3.49 7.12 13.63
C VAL A 78 -2.91 7.39 12.25
N SER A 79 -2.30 6.39 11.61
CA SER A 79 -1.74 6.54 10.26
C SER A 79 -2.79 6.95 9.25
N PHE A 80 -4.01 6.40 9.33
CA PHE A 80 -5.10 6.77 8.43
C PHE A 80 -5.56 8.22 8.64
N ILE A 81 -5.66 8.66 9.91
CA ILE A 81 -5.97 10.05 10.27
C ILE A 81 -4.92 11.02 9.74
N LEU A 82 -3.65 10.72 9.98
CA LEU A 82 -2.54 11.52 9.47
C LEU A 82 -2.54 11.56 7.95
N TYR A 83 -2.82 10.42 7.30
CA TYR A 83 -2.78 10.31 5.85
C TYR A 83 -3.91 11.08 5.17
N ASN A 84 -5.16 10.87 5.58
CA ASN A 84 -6.33 11.44 4.89
C ASN A 84 -6.78 12.75 5.53
N GLU A 85 -7.17 12.73 6.80
CA GLU A 85 -7.77 13.86 7.53
C GLU A 85 -6.79 15.04 7.68
N LEU A 86 -5.50 14.79 7.88
CA LEU A 86 -4.46 15.85 7.90
C LEU A 86 -3.80 16.10 6.54
N GLY A 87 -4.24 15.42 5.47
CA GLY A 87 -3.75 15.67 4.11
C GLY A 87 -2.28 15.31 3.88
N LEU A 88 -1.63 14.56 4.77
CA LEU A 88 -0.19 14.25 4.62
C LEU A 88 0.13 13.32 3.44
N HIS A 89 -0.89 12.75 2.80
CA HIS A 89 -0.74 12.05 1.52
C HIS A 89 -0.33 12.98 0.35
N ALA A 90 -0.47 14.29 0.50
CA ALA A 90 -0.11 15.26 -0.53
C ALA A 90 1.41 15.47 -0.70
N TYR A 91 2.23 15.02 0.26
CA TYR A 91 3.69 15.16 0.24
C TYR A 91 4.36 13.80 0.18
N PHE A 92 5.34 13.64 -0.71
CA PHE A 92 5.97 12.34 -0.98
C PHE A 92 6.61 11.70 0.27
N TYR A 93 7.28 12.49 1.13
CA TYR A 93 7.98 11.96 2.29
C TYR A 93 6.99 11.40 3.32
N SER A 94 5.95 12.16 3.68
CA SER A 94 4.96 11.72 4.65
C SER A 94 4.07 10.62 4.07
N LYS A 95 3.71 10.70 2.79
CA LYS A 95 2.99 9.63 2.09
C LYS A 95 3.75 8.30 2.16
N ASN A 96 5.06 8.31 1.89
CA ASN A 96 5.87 7.08 1.92
C ASN A 96 6.03 6.55 3.35
N ILE A 97 6.32 7.43 4.33
CA ILE A 97 6.45 7.05 5.74
C ILE A 97 5.15 6.42 6.25
N LEU A 98 4.01 7.08 6.03
CA LEU A 98 2.71 6.62 6.51
C LEU A 98 2.27 5.30 5.85
N ASN A 99 2.55 5.12 4.56
CA ASN A 99 2.30 3.84 3.90
C ASN A 99 3.17 2.72 4.47
N ALA A 100 4.46 2.99 4.75
CA ALA A 100 5.36 2.03 5.36
C ALA A 100 4.88 1.64 6.77
N ILE A 101 4.56 2.63 7.61
CA ILE A 101 4.00 2.41 8.95
C ILE A 101 2.70 1.60 8.85
N GLY A 102 1.78 1.98 7.96
CA GLY A 102 0.50 1.30 7.80
C GLY A 102 0.66 -0.16 7.42
N ILE A 103 1.39 -0.46 6.34
CA ILE A 103 1.61 -1.83 5.86
C ILE A 103 2.29 -2.69 6.94
N VAL A 104 3.24 -2.13 7.66
CA VAL A 104 3.97 -2.86 8.69
C VAL A 104 3.12 -3.08 9.93
N SER A 105 2.28 -2.12 10.29
CA SER A 105 1.30 -2.30 11.37
C SER A 105 0.30 -3.41 11.03
N TRP A 106 -0.15 -3.51 9.77
CA TRP A 106 -0.94 -4.66 9.30
C TRP A 106 -0.17 -5.98 9.43
N ASN A 107 1.07 -6.05 8.94
CA ASN A 107 1.87 -7.28 8.98
C ASN A 107 2.14 -7.75 10.42
N VAL A 108 2.51 -6.82 11.31
CA VAL A 108 2.76 -7.12 12.72
C VAL A 108 1.47 -7.58 13.39
N GLY A 109 0.36 -6.86 13.23
CA GLY A 109 -0.92 -7.25 13.81
C GLY A 109 -1.40 -8.63 13.32
N ALA A 110 -1.31 -8.89 12.02
CA ALA A 110 -1.65 -10.19 11.45
C ALA A 110 -0.78 -11.32 12.02
N ALA A 111 0.54 -11.10 12.07
CA ALA A 111 1.47 -12.08 12.64
C ALA A 111 1.22 -12.34 14.12
N GLN A 112 0.86 -11.31 14.90
CA GLN A 112 0.53 -11.44 16.31
C GLN A 112 -0.77 -12.25 16.52
N ILE A 113 -1.79 -12.05 15.69
CA ILE A 113 -3.05 -12.81 15.75
C ILE A 113 -2.80 -14.29 15.44
N LEU A 114 -2.03 -14.58 14.38
CA LEU A 114 -1.79 -15.95 13.91
C LEU A 114 -0.84 -16.73 14.83
N HIS A 115 0.19 -16.07 15.36
CA HIS A 115 1.26 -16.71 16.13
C HIS A 115 1.24 -16.39 17.63
N LYS A 116 0.21 -15.70 18.12
CA LYS A 116 0.04 -15.33 19.55
C LYS A 116 1.30 -14.70 20.15
N ASN A 117 1.86 -13.71 19.45
CA ASN A 117 3.11 -13.01 19.81
C ASN A 117 4.41 -13.85 19.77
N ASN A 118 4.37 -15.10 19.31
CA ASN A 118 5.57 -15.91 19.13
C ASN A 118 6.24 -15.67 17.76
N LEU A 119 6.76 -14.46 17.55
CA LEU A 119 7.42 -14.06 16.31
C LEU A 119 8.86 -14.60 16.28
N ASN A 120 9.12 -15.54 15.36
CA ASN A 120 10.47 -16.06 15.15
C ASN A 120 11.41 -14.95 14.58
N PRO A 121 12.74 -15.10 14.69
CA PRO A 121 13.69 -14.11 14.17
C PRO A 121 13.53 -13.82 12.67
N HIS A 122 13.16 -14.84 11.88
CA HIS A 122 12.92 -14.69 10.44
C HIS A 122 11.75 -13.74 10.14
N MET A 123 10.67 -13.80 10.91
CA MET A 123 9.51 -12.90 10.76
C MET A 123 9.89 -11.47 11.10
N ARG A 124 10.71 -11.25 12.13
CA ARG A 124 11.20 -9.90 12.48
C ARG A 124 12.05 -9.30 11.36
N ILE A 125 12.95 -10.11 10.79
CA ILE A 125 13.76 -9.71 9.64
C ILE A 125 12.85 -9.40 8.44
N ALA A 126 11.88 -10.27 8.14
CA ALA A 126 10.93 -10.06 7.06
C ALA A 126 10.12 -8.75 7.25
N THR A 127 9.69 -8.44 8.47
CA THR A 127 9.02 -7.17 8.80
C THR A 127 9.93 -5.98 8.52
N PHE A 128 11.19 -6.02 8.95
CA PHE A 128 12.14 -4.95 8.71
C PHE A 128 12.41 -4.70 7.22
N LEU A 129 12.64 -5.77 6.45
CA LEU A 129 12.79 -5.67 5.00
C LEU A 129 11.55 -5.12 4.33
N ASN A 130 10.36 -5.50 4.82
CA ASN A 130 9.11 -4.97 4.30
C ASN A 130 8.99 -3.46 4.53
N ILE A 131 9.36 -2.93 5.70
CA ILE A 131 9.43 -1.48 5.96
C ILE A 131 10.31 -0.82 4.90
N MET A 132 11.54 -1.31 4.74
CA MET A 132 12.55 -0.70 3.86
C MET A 132 12.15 -0.77 2.39
N LEU A 133 11.64 -1.92 1.95
CA LEU A 133 11.10 -2.11 0.62
C LEU A 133 10.00 -1.09 0.35
N ILE A 134 8.93 -1.08 1.17
CA ILE A 134 7.79 -0.20 0.98
C ILE A 134 8.19 1.26 1.02
N PHE A 135 8.94 1.68 2.03
CA PHE A 135 9.38 3.06 2.16
C PHE A 135 10.13 3.55 0.91
N THR A 136 10.97 2.69 0.33
CA THR A 136 11.80 3.05 -0.83
C THR A 136 11.11 2.85 -2.17
N THR A 137 10.00 2.10 -2.29
CA THR A 137 9.39 1.80 -3.59
C THR A 137 7.93 2.22 -3.73
N ILE A 138 7.22 2.55 -2.64
CA ILE A 138 5.76 2.82 -2.67
C ILE A 138 5.37 3.99 -3.59
N HIS A 139 6.28 4.94 -3.80
CA HIS A 139 6.13 6.08 -4.70
C HIS A 139 6.02 5.69 -6.18
N VAL A 140 6.25 4.42 -6.55
CA VAL A 140 5.98 3.92 -7.90
C VAL A 140 4.51 4.12 -8.30
N GLN A 141 3.60 4.17 -7.32
CA GLN A 141 2.18 4.46 -7.54
C GLN A 141 1.96 5.87 -8.10
N ASP A 142 2.81 6.82 -7.71
CA ASP A 142 2.65 8.23 -8.06
C ASP A 142 2.92 8.48 -9.55
N PHE A 143 3.62 7.57 -10.26
CA PHE A 143 3.84 7.71 -11.71
C PHE A 143 2.53 7.66 -12.50
N ARG A 144 1.57 6.85 -12.06
CA ARG A 144 0.24 6.81 -12.69
C ARG A 144 -0.52 8.11 -12.45
N ASP A 145 -0.41 8.64 -11.25
CA ASP A 145 -1.25 9.72 -10.77
C ASP A 145 -0.57 11.10 -10.97
N GLU A 146 0.62 11.15 -11.62
CA GLU A 146 1.46 12.35 -11.81
C GLU A 146 0.69 13.55 -12.41
N ALA A 147 -0.09 13.33 -13.47
CA ALA A 147 -0.85 14.39 -14.13
C ALA A 147 -1.97 14.95 -13.23
N GLY A 148 -2.62 14.09 -12.45
CA GLY A 148 -3.63 14.49 -11.47
C GLY A 148 -3.01 15.22 -10.30
N ASP A 149 -1.92 14.69 -9.75
CA ASP A 149 -1.17 15.28 -8.64
C ASP A 149 -0.66 16.68 -9.00
N ARG A 150 -0.18 16.89 -10.24
CA ARG A 150 0.25 18.20 -10.74
C ARG A 150 -0.91 19.21 -10.79
N LYS A 151 -2.11 18.79 -11.20
CA LYS A 151 -3.31 19.65 -11.23
C LYS A 151 -3.78 20.02 -9.83
N LEU A 152 -3.65 19.09 -8.88
CA LEU A 152 -4.05 19.27 -7.48
C LEU A 152 -2.96 19.96 -6.63
N GLY A 153 -1.82 20.32 -7.22
CA GLY A 153 -0.72 20.98 -6.51
C GLY A 153 -0.02 20.08 -5.47
N ARG A 154 -0.10 18.75 -5.62
CA ARG A 154 0.57 17.80 -4.71
C ARG A 154 2.07 17.76 -4.96
N ILE A 155 2.83 17.58 -3.89
CA ILE A 155 4.30 17.51 -3.91
C ILE A 155 4.71 16.03 -3.88
N THR A 156 4.44 15.31 -4.97
CA THR A 156 4.85 13.90 -5.12
C THR A 156 6.21 13.76 -5.81
N PHE A 157 6.88 12.63 -5.59
CA PHE A 157 8.26 12.44 -6.07
C PHE A 157 8.40 12.59 -7.60
N PRO A 158 7.47 12.04 -8.42
CA PRO A 158 7.49 12.26 -9.87
C PRO A 158 7.21 13.71 -10.29
N VAL A 159 6.39 14.45 -9.54
CA VAL A 159 6.08 15.85 -9.84
C VAL A 159 7.29 16.75 -9.61
N VAL A 160 8.02 16.56 -8.50
CA VAL A 160 9.20 17.38 -8.16
C VAL A 160 10.43 16.96 -8.97
N PHE A 161 10.65 15.65 -9.14
CA PHE A 161 11.85 15.10 -9.78
C PHE A 161 11.49 14.09 -10.89
N PRO A 162 10.93 14.53 -12.04
CA PRO A 162 10.34 13.63 -13.04
C PRO A 162 11.33 12.64 -13.69
N VAL A 163 12.60 13.02 -13.84
CA VAL A 163 13.64 12.13 -14.40
C VAL A 163 14.26 11.26 -13.31
N TRP A 164 14.66 11.86 -12.19
CA TRP A 164 15.36 11.15 -11.11
C TRP A 164 14.47 10.17 -10.37
N SER A 165 13.18 10.49 -10.20
CA SER A 165 12.21 9.55 -9.62
C SER A 165 12.22 8.22 -10.36
N ARG A 166 12.04 8.23 -11.69
CA ARG A 166 12.03 7.02 -12.53
C ARG A 166 13.33 6.23 -12.44
N ARG A 167 14.48 6.92 -12.48
CA ARG A 167 15.81 6.28 -12.37
C ARG A 167 16.02 5.62 -11.01
N ILE A 168 15.70 6.33 -9.93
CA ILE A 168 15.85 5.86 -8.56
C ILE A 168 14.89 4.69 -8.30
N THR A 169 13.60 4.80 -8.68
CA THR A 169 12.65 3.69 -8.51
C THR A 169 13.11 2.45 -9.27
N SER A 170 13.60 2.60 -10.51
CA SER A 170 14.08 1.48 -11.32
C SER A 170 15.31 0.81 -10.72
N ALA A 171 16.28 1.61 -10.25
CA ALA A 171 17.47 1.11 -9.57
C ALA A 171 17.11 0.37 -8.28
N LEU A 172 16.22 0.94 -7.45
CA LEU A 172 15.74 0.32 -6.22
C LEU A 172 14.97 -0.97 -6.50
N LEU A 173 14.13 -1.01 -7.52
CA LEU A 173 13.39 -2.21 -7.92
C LEU A 173 14.36 -3.36 -8.25
N LEU A 174 15.39 -3.08 -9.04
CA LEU A 174 16.40 -4.08 -9.41
C LEU A 174 17.22 -4.53 -8.18
N ALA A 175 17.67 -3.58 -7.37
CA ALA A 175 18.43 -3.86 -6.15
C ALA A 175 17.63 -4.77 -5.21
N TRP A 176 16.37 -4.43 -4.92
CA TRP A 176 15.49 -5.25 -4.09
C TRP A 176 15.19 -6.61 -4.71
N THR A 177 15.07 -6.71 -6.03
CA THR A 177 14.86 -8.00 -6.70
C THR A 177 16.05 -8.94 -6.47
N VAL A 178 17.27 -8.45 -6.63
CA VAL A 178 18.50 -9.24 -6.38
C VAL A 178 18.65 -9.56 -4.89
N GLU A 179 18.47 -8.57 -4.01
CA GLU A 179 18.60 -8.75 -2.57
C GLU A 179 17.61 -9.79 -2.03
N LEU A 180 16.33 -9.70 -2.40
CA LEU A 180 15.32 -10.64 -1.92
C LEU A 180 15.52 -12.05 -2.50
N THR A 181 15.85 -12.18 -3.78
CA THR A 181 16.09 -13.51 -4.40
C THR A 181 17.29 -14.22 -3.77
N THR A 182 18.36 -13.50 -3.46
CA THR A 182 19.57 -14.03 -2.81
C THR A 182 19.34 -14.33 -1.33
N MET A 183 18.75 -13.40 -0.60
CA MET A 183 18.48 -13.54 0.84
C MET A 183 17.56 -14.73 1.15
N TRP A 184 16.50 -14.90 0.36
CA TRP A 184 15.56 -16.02 0.53
C TRP A 184 16.04 -17.32 -0.12
N ARG A 185 17.25 -17.33 -0.71
CA ARG A 185 17.87 -18.49 -1.37
C ARG A 185 16.91 -19.19 -2.33
N LEU A 186 16.23 -18.39 -3.17
CA LEU A 186 15.29 -18.93 -4.15
C LEU A 186 16.04 -19.84 -5.13
N ASN A 187 15.34 -20.84 -5.67
CA ASN A 187 15.92 -21.66 -6.74
C ASN A 187 16.20 -20.80 -7.97
N TYR A 188 17.12 -21.26 -8.83
CA TYR A 188 17.56 -20.48 -10.00
C TYR A 188 16.40 -20.12 -10.94
N LEU A 189 15.44 -21.02 -11.12
CA LEU A 189 14.29 -20.76 -11.99
C LEU A 189 13.44 -19.58 -11.49
N LEU A 190 13.08 -19.56 -10.20
CA LEU A 190 12.33 -18.47 -9.60
C LEU A 190 13.15 -17.18 -9.51
N ALA A 191 14.44 -17.29 -9.18
CA ALA A 191 15.32 -16.12 -9.14
C ALA A 191 15.40 -15.45 -10.52
N ILE A 192 15.60 -16.23 -11.60
CA ILE A 192 15.63 -15.72 -12.97
C ILE A 192 14.28 -15.11 -13.35
N SER A 193 13.15 -15.74 -13.02
CA SER A 193 11.83 -15.19 -13.37
C SER A 193 11.57 -13.85 -12.68
N PHE A 194 11.92 -13.70 -11.40
CA PHE A 194 11.82 -12.42 -10.68
C PHE A 194 12.76 -11.37 -11.26
N VAL A 195 14.01 -11.71 -11.57
CA VAL A 195 14.98 -10.76 -12.17
C VAL A 195 14.51 -10.29 -13.55
N VAL A 196 13.97 -11.18 -14.37
CA VAL A 196 13.39 -10.83 -15.68
C VAL A 196 12.19 -9.90 -15.51
N LEU A 197 11.27 -10.21 -14.60
CA LEU A 197 10.09 -9.38 -14.33
C LEU A 197 10.48 -8.00 -13.77
N GLY A 198 11.44 -7.97 -12.84
CA GLY A 198 11.99 -6.74 -12.26
C GLY A 198 12.66 -5.87 -13.32
N SER A 199 13.47 -6.48 -14.19
CA SER A 199 14.14 -5.81 -15.32
C SER A 199 13.15 -5.26 -16.33
N TYR A 200 12.13 -6.04 -16.68
CA TYR A 200 11.07 -5.60 -17.57
C TYR A 200 10.30 -4.40 -16.98
N THR A 201 9.91 -4.49 -15.71
CA THR A 201 9.16 -3.42 -15.03
C THR A 201 10.00 -2.14 -14.87
N ALA A 202 11.28 -2.28 -14.49
CA ALA A 202 12.23 -1.17 -14.43
C ALA A 202 12.42 -0.51 -15.81
N GLY A 203 12.60 -1.31 -16.86
CA GLY A 203 12.68 -0.83 -18.24
C GLY A 203 11.45 -0.01 -18.63
N ARG A 204 10.25 -0.49 -18.31
CA ARG A 204 9.01 0.25 -18.58
C ARG A 204 8.90 1.56 -17.82
N ILE A 205 9.31 1.61 -16.55
CA ILE A 205 9.29 2.85 -15.75
C ILE A 205 10.20 3.92 -16.39
N LEU A 206 11.32 3.50 -16.98
CA LEU A 206 12.29 4.40 -17.64
C LEU A 206 11.82 4.87 -19.02
N THR A 207 11.23 3.99 -19.83
CA THR A 207 10.95 4.28 -21.24
C THR A 207 9.54 4.84 -21.48
N ASP A 208 8.55 4.38 -20.73
CA ASP A 208 7.15 4.64 -21.04
C ASP A 208 6.56 5.71 -20.12
N LYS A 209 6.50 6.94 -20.66
CA LYS A 209 6.06 8.14 -19.94
C LYS A 209 4.54 8.30 -19.94
N SER A 210 3.80 7.43 -20.62
CA SER A 210 2.35 7.56 -20.72
C SER A 210 1.66 7.15 -19.41
N GLU A 211 0.55 7.80 -19.09
CA GLU A 211 -0.28 7.45 -17.92
C GLU A 211 -0.80 6.01 -18.03
N ALA A 212 -1.19 5.59 -19.23
CA ALA A 212 -1.65 4.24 -19.54
C ALA A 212 -0.56 3.19 -19.26
N ALA A 213 0.68 3.47 -19.62
CA ALA A 213 1.78 2.57 -19.32
C ALA A 213 2.18 2.57 -17.86
N SER A 214 2.10 3.72 -17.18
CA SER A 214 2.34 3.79 -15.74
C SER A 214 1.31 2.95 -14.97
N LYS A 215 0.06 2.86 -15.47
CA LYS A 215 -0.96 1.90 -14.98
C LYS A 215 -0.51 0.45 -15.14
N VAL A 216 0.04 0.08 -16.30
CA VAL A 216 0.52 -1.28 -16.57
C VAL A 216 1.76 -1.62 -15.73
N SER A 217 2.74 -0.73 -15.67
CA SER A 217 3.94 -0.88 -14.82
C SER A 217 3.57 -1.04 -13.35
N LEU A 218 2.58 -0.29 -12.87
CA LEU A 218 2.10 -0.43 -11.50
C LEU A 218 1.43 -1.80 -11.26
N ARG A 219 0.62 -2.29 -12.21
CA ARG A 219 0.01 -3.62 -12.11
C ARG A 219 1.06 -4.73 -12.08
N LEU A 220 2.11 -4.63 -12.91
CA LEU A 220 3.22 -5.58 -12.93
C LEU A 220 4.03 -5.54 -11.63
N TYR A 221 4.29 -4.33 -11.12
CA TYR A 221 4.90 -4.14 -9.81
C TYR A 221 4.05 -4.79 -8.69
N MET A 222 2.73 -4.57 -8.68
CA MET A 222 1.82 -5.21 -7.74
C MET A 222 1.76 -6.73 -7.91
N ALA A 223 1.80 -7.25 -9.14
CA ALA A 223 1.82 -8.68 -9.42
C ALA A 223 3.09 -9.35 -8.88
N SER A 224 4.26 -8.68 -8.94
CA SER A 224 5.49 -9.17 -8.30
C SER A 224 5.43 -9.20 -6.77
N ARG A 225 4.43 -8.55 -6.17
CA ARG A 225 4.18 -8.49 -4.72
C ARG A 225 3.13 -9.48 -4.23
N ASN A 226 2.18 -9.89 -5.07
CA ASN A 226 1.15 -10.88 -4.73
C ASN A 226 1.52 -12.26 -5.30
N ASN A 227 1.99 -13.17 -4.44
CA ASN A 227 1.77 -14.60 -4.67
C ASN A 227 0.32 -14.90 -4.27
N GLY A 228 -0.60 -14.88 -5.25
CA GLY A 228 -1.99 -15.28 -5.05
C GLY A 228 -2.96 -14.50 -5.94
N ASP A 229 -3.55 -15.24 -6.88
CA ASP A 229 -4.81 -14.95 -7.58
C ASP A 229 -4.76 -13.99 -8.79
N ILE A 230 -4.18 -14.51 -9.87
CA ILE A 230 -4.78 -14.36 -11.20
C ILE A 230 -5.43 -15.71 -11.52
N ILE A 231 -6.73 -15.84 -11.28
CA ILE A 231 -7.70 -16.67 -12.05
C ILE A 231 -9.11 -16.19 -11.65
N ALA A 232 -9.91 -15.90 -12.68
CA ALA A 232 -11.33 -15.52 -12.73
C ALA A 232 -11.66 -14.04 -12.44
#